data_AF-A0AAD7NFL3-F1
#
_entry.id   AF-A0AAD7NFL3-F1
#
_cell.length_a   1.000
_cell.length_b   1.000
_cell.length_c   1.000
_cell.angle_alpha   90.00
_cell.angle_beta   90.00
_cell.angle_gamma   90.00
#
_symmetry.space_group_name_H-M   'P 1'
#
loop_
_entity.id
_entity.type
_entity.pdbx_description
1 polymer ?
#
loop_
_entity_poly.entity_id
_entity_poly.type
_entity_poly.pdbx_seq_one_letter_code
_entity_poly.pdbx_strand_id
1 'polypeptide(L)'
;QSAKTSTSSNRPRAKDFDDETKEYITTAIDFFRCYASTEKPFPDHIEEGGMVRRAWRAAEDVIGPKQVLTPAIAKLISNRGPHMRGELKTKVKAIAEVIYGFKTGNNKKTIIFNRKLAEDLKEGSSFAFKDPKEKKGLYKHEIIQRSANVMWFANRRDEGPTHPEFFNPFPVTAFALILAAVENCIDEFLTGVKTDVPFTANDYRSVYESHLKSLEEFKEHTEKYRLLDRILLRMHDVG
;
A
#
# COMPACT_ATOMS: atom_id res chain seq x y z
N GLN A 1 24.37 -30.01 -28.58
CA GLN A 1 24.16 -31.20 -27.74
C GLN A 1 23.84 -30.74 -26.33
N SER A 2 22.80 -31.37 -25.75
CA SER A 2 22.05 -31.07 -24.53
C SER A 2 22.60 -30.10 -23.50
N ALA A 3 21.86 -29.02 -23.28
CA ALA A 3 21.87 -28.29 -22.01
C ALA A 3 21.22 -29.18 -20.93
N LYS A 4 21.98 -29.51 -19.89
CA LYS A 4 21.48 -30.20 -18.70
C LYS A 4 20.53 -29.27 -17.95
N THR A 5 19.25 -29.62 -17.94
CA THR A 5 18.25 -29.12 -17.01
C THR A 5 18.57 -29.62 -15.60
N SER A 6 19.25 -28.79 -14.80
CA SER A 6 19.26 -28.96 -13.35
C SER A 6 18.08 -28.17 -12.75
N THR A 7 16.99 -28.89 -12.52
CA THR A 7 15.88 -28.47 -11.67
C THR A 7 16.37 -28.28 -10.24
N SER A 8 16.75 -27.04 -9.91
CA SER A 8 16.79 -26.59 -8.52
C SER A 8 15.82 -25.43 -8.36
N SER A 9 14.95 -25.55 -7.37
CA SER A 9 14.01 -24.54 -6.88
C SER A 9 14.76 -23.30 -6.40
N ASN A 10 15.31 -22.52 -7.33
CA ASN A 10 15.98 -21.26 -7.02
C ASN A 10 15.11 -20.13 -7.54
N ARG A 11 14.58 -19.33 -6.60
CA ARG A 11 13.85 -18.11 -6.90
C ARG A 11 14.74 -17.23 -7.79
N PRO A 12 14.31 -16.81 -9.00
CA PRO A 12 15.12 -15.96 -9.86
C PRO A 12 15.53 -14.70 -9.10
N ARG A 13 16.78 -14.24 -9.26
CA ARG A 13 17.30 -13.02 -8.62
C ARG A 13 17.75 -12.04 -9.70
N ALA A 14 17.67 -10.75 -9.40
CA ALA A 14 18.10 -9.69 -10.32
C ALA A 14 19.58 -9.83 -10.76
N LYS A 15 20.44 -10.44 -9.93
CA LYS A 15 21.85 -10.71 -10.26
C LYS A 15 22.07 -11.78 -11.34
N ASP A 16 21.03 -12.53 -11.70
CA ASP A 16 21.10 -13.59 -12.69
C ASP A 16 20.97 -13.03 -14.14
N PHE A 17 20.82 -11.71 -14.29
CA PHE A 17 20.62 -11.01 -15.56
C PHE A 17 21.78 -10.05 -15.88
N ASP A 18 21.99 -9.73 -17.16
CA ASP A 18 22.91 -8.68 -17.60
C ASP A 18 22.41 -7.29 -17.19
N ASP A 19 23.27 -6.28 -17.30
CA ASP A 19 22.98 -4.93 -16.80
C ASP A 19 21.87 -4.23 -17.59
N GLU A 20 21.77 -4.49 -18.91
CA GLU A 20 20.66 -3.98 -19.72
C GLU A 20 19.34 -4.56 -19.22
N THR A 21 19.24 -5.89 -19.08
CA THR A 21 18.04 -6.55 -18.57
C THR A 21 17.67 -6.11 -17.14
N LYS A 22 18.65 -5.82 -16.27
CA LYS A 22 18.38 -5.27 -14.92
C LYS A 22 17.74 -3.89 -14.97
N GLU A 23 18.13 -3.06 -15.92
CA GLU A 23 17.53 -1.72 -16.11
C GLU A 23 16.05 -1.86 -16.46
N TYR A 24 15.70 -2.71 -17.43
CA TYR A 24 14.30 -3.02 -17.75
C TYR A 24 13.51 -3.56 -16.56
N ILE A 25 14.08 -4.51 -15.82
CA ILE A 25 13.43 -5.09 -14.65
C ILE A 25 13.15 -4.00 -13.60
N THR A 26 14.11 -3.10 -13.36
CA THR A 26 13.99 -2.04 -12.36
C THR A 26 12.91 -1.05 -12.76
N THR A 27 12.96 -0.53 -13.98
CA THR A 27 11.95 0.40 -14.51
C THR A 27 10.56 -0.21 -14.54
N ALA A 28 10.43 -1.49 -14.95
CA ALA A 28 9.16 -2.18 -14.93
C ALA A 28 8.63 -2.44 -13.50
N ILE A 29 9.52 -2.64 -12.52
CA ILE A 29 9.12 -2.74 -11.11
C ILE A 29 8.54 -1.42 -10.62
N ASP A 30 9.14 -0.29 -10.98
CA ASP A 30 8.68 1.03 -10.55
C ASP A 30 7.27 1.32 -11.08
N PHE A 31 7.03 1.09 -12.39
CA PHE A 31 5.69 1.19 -12.97
C PHE A 31 4.71 0.18 -12.36
N PHE A 32 5.13 -1.06 -12.12
CA PHE A 32 4.27 -2.07 -11.50
C PHE A 32 3.84 -1.66 -10.09
N ARG A 33 4.75 -1.09 -9.29
CA ARG A 33 4.44 -0.56 -7.95
C ARG A 33 3.47 0.60 -8.02
N CYS A 34 3.58 1.47 -9.04
CA CYS A 34 2.60 2.52 -9.29
C CYS A 34 1.21 1.92 -9.56
N TYR A 35 1.06 1.04 -10.55
CA TYR A 35 -0.23 0.38 -10.84
C TYR A 35 -0.80 -0.37 -9.62
N ALA A 36 0.05 -1.05 -8.86
CA ALA A 36 -0.38 -1.75 -7.64
C ALA A 36 -0.84 -0.79 -6.55
N SER A 37 -0.22 0.38 -6.41
CA SER A 37 -0.60 1.37 -5.40
C SER A 37 -1.88 2.12 -5.78
N THR A 38 -2.04 2.43 -7.08
CA THR A 38 -3.02 3.43 -7.54
C THR A 38 -4.22 2.85 -8.28
N GLU A 39 -4.12 1.61 -8.79
CA GLU A 39 -5.22 0.94 -9.50
C GLU A 39 -5.74 -0.28 -8.72
N LYS A 40 -4.87 -1.26 -8.43
CA LYS A 40 -5.29 -2.54 -7.84
C LYS A 40 -4.24 -3.10 -6.87
N PRO A 41 -4.36 -2.86 -5.56
CA PRO A 41 -3.40 -3.35 -4.57
C PRO A 41 -3.49 -4.84 -4.28
N PHE A 42 -4.65 -5.45 -4.53
CA PHE A 42 -4.93 -6.86 -4.29
C PHE A 42 -5.41 -7.56 -5.57
N PRO A 43 -4.63 -7.56 -6.66
CA PRO A 43 -5.07 -8.13 -7.93
C PRO A 43 -5.27 -9.64 -7.81
N ASP A 44 -6.18 -10.19 -8.60
CA ASP A 44 -6.19 -11.62 -8.88
C ASP A 44 -5.07 -12.02 -9.86
N HIS A 45 -4.99 -13.30 -10.21
CA HIS A 45 -3.91 -13.80 -11.06
C HIS A 45 -3.94 -13.23 -12.50
N ILE A 46 -5.14 -13.01 -13.05
CA ILE A 46 -5.34 -12.50 -14.40
C ILE A 46 -5.00 -11.01 -14.42
N GLU A 47 -5.49 -10.27 -13.44
CA GLU A 47 -5.21 -8.85 -13.24
C GLU A 47 -3.70 -8.61 -13.04
N GLU A 48 -3.05 -9.40 -12.17
CA GLU A 48 -1.60 -9.30 -11.90
C GLU A 48 -0.79 -9.52 -13.19
N GLY A 49 -1.15 -10.54 -13.98
CA GLY A 49 -0.51 -10.80 -15.27
C GLY A 49 -0.69 -9.64 -16.26
N GLY A 50 -1.86 -9.00 -16.26
CA GLY A 50 -2.13 -7.79 -17.05
C GLY A 50 -1.27 -6.60 -16.63
N MET A 51 -1.15 -6.36 -15.34
CA MET A 51 -0.34 -5.29 -14.77
C MET A 51 1.16 -5.48 -15.07
N VAL A 52 1.67 -6.71 -14.94
CA VAL A 52 3.07 -7.03 -15.30
C VAL A 52 3.35 -6.70 -16.77
N ARG A 53 2.45 -7.08 -17.70
CA ARG A 53 2.61 -6.77 -19.12
C ARG A 53 2.55 -5.27 -19.40
N ARG A 54 1.67 -4.53 -18.71
CA ARG A 54 1.61 -3.06 -18.83
C ARG A 54 2.89 -2.41 -18.33
N ALA A 55 3.39 -2.84 -17.18
CA ALA A 55 4.62 -2.29 -16.60
C ALA A 55 5.85 -2.58 -17.45
N TRP A 56 5.92 -3.78 -18.05
CA TRP A 56 6.99 -4.10 -18.99
C TRP A 56 6.96 -3.21 -20.23
N ARG A 57 5.77 -2.99 -20.82
CA ARG A 57 5.63 -2.06 -21.97
C ARG A 57 6.01 -0.64 -21.61
N ALA A 58 5.63 -0.16 -20.43
CA ALA A 58 6.06 1.17 -19.97
C ALA A 58 7.58 1.28 -19.86
N ALA A 59 8.27 0.21 -19.43
CA ALA A 59 9.74 0.16 -19.45
C ALA A 59 10.31 0.15 -20.89
N GLU A 60 9.67 -0.56 -21.82
CA GLU A 60 10.03 -0.53 -23.25
C GLU A 60 9.84 0.86 -23.87
N ASP A 61 8.80 1.59 -23.48
CA ASP A 61 8.57 2.96 -23.96
C ASP A 61 9.66 3.93 -23.45
N VAL A 62 10.23 3.67 -22.27
CA VAL A 62 11.30 4.48 -21.67
C VAL A 62 12.70 4.12 -22.21
N ILE A 63 13.00 2.83 -22.37
CA ILE A 63 14.36 2.33 -22.68
C ILE A 63 14.52 1.93 -24.16
N GLY A 64 13.41 1.52 -24.80
CA GLY A 64 13.33 0.98 -26.17
C GLY A 64 12.94 -0.51 -26.20
N PRO A 65 12.51 -1.08 -27.34
CA PRO A 65 12.07 -2.47 -27.42
C PRO A 65 13.24 -3.42 -27.76
N LYS A 66 14.03 -3.82 -26.76
CA LYS A 66 15.20 -4.72 -26.96
C LYS A 66 15.15 -6.02 -26.19
N GLN A 67 14.29 -6.12 -25.18
CA GLN A 67 14.27 -7.23 -24.23
C GLN A 67 12.92 -7.95 -24.23
N VAL A 68 12.95 -9.25 -23.93
CA VAL A 68 11.75 -10.10 -23.93
C VAL A 68 11.28 -10.34 -22.49
N LEU A 69 9.99 -10.10 -22.23
CA LEU A 69 9.35 -10.48 -20.97
C LEU A 69 9.29 -12.01 -20.83
N THR A 70 10.24 -12.58 -20.08
CA THR A 70 10.25 -14.01 -19.75
C THR A 70 9.37 -14.30 -18.51
N PRO A 71 8.92 -15.55 -18.30
CA PRO A 71 8.19 -15.92 -17.09
C PRO A 71 8.95 -15.65 -15.78
N ALA A 72 10.28 -15.77 -15.80
CA ALA A 72 11.13 -15.47 -14.63
C ALA A 72 11.13 -13.97 -14.30
N ILE A 73 11.22 -13.11 -15.32
CA ILE A 73 11.12 -11.65 -15.19
C ILE A 73 9.71 -11.25 -14.73
N ALA A 74 8.68 -11.82 -15.35
CA ALA A 74 7.29 -11.57 -14.96
C ALA A 74 7.07 -11.88 -13.48
N LYS A 75 7.62 -13.00 -12.98
CA LYS A 75 7.55 -13.37 -11.56
C LYS A 75 8.33 -12.42 -10.65
N LEU A 76 9.46 -11.88 -11.10
CA LEU A 76 10.22 -10.87 -10.35
C LEU A 76 9.42 -9.59 -10.15
N ILE A 77 8.77 -9.12 -11.22
CA ILE A 77 7.92 -7.92 -11.20
C ILE A 77 6.70 -8.17 -10.30
N SER A 78 5.97 -9.27 -10.52
CA SER A 78 4.72 -9.54 -9.82
C SER A 78 4.91 -9.73 -8.30
N ASN A 79 6.04 -10.30 -7.88
CA ASN A 79 6.39 -10.42 -6.47
C ASN A 79 6.42 -9.06 -5.74
N ARG A 80 6.59 -7.94 -6.46
CA ARG A 80 6.64 -6.60 -5.84
C ARG A 80 5.31 -6.13 -5.26
N GLY A 81 4.17 -6.72 -5.66
CA GLY A 81 2.87 -6.37 -5.08
C GLY A 81 2.79 -6.70 -3.59
N PRO A 82 2.99 -7.98 -3.19
CA PRO A 82 3.09 -8.34 -1.77
C PRO A 82 4.19 -7.60 -1.01
N HIS A 83 5.36 -7.34 -1.64
CA HIS A 83 6.43 -6.58 -0.99
C HIS A 83 6.01 -5.14 -0.68
N MET A 84 5.38 -4.44 -1.63
CA MET A 84 4.88 -3.08 -1.44
C MET A 84 3.83 -3.02 -0.32
N ARG A 85 2.89 -3.98 -0.25
CA ARG A 85 1.92 -4.03 0.85
C ARG A 85 2.59 -4.26 2.22
N GLY A 86 3.57 -5.17 2.29
CA GLY A 86 4.32 -5.40 3.52
C GLY A 86 5.16 -4.20 3.96
N GLU A 87 5.73 -3.48 3.00
CA GLU A 87 6.43 -2.20 3.23
C GLU A 87 5.49 -1.15 3.82
N LEU A 88 4.32 -0.94 3.20
CA LEU A 88 3.30 -0.02 3.71
C LEU A 88 2.89 -0.39 5.13
N LYS A 89 2.54 -1.66 5.39
CA LYS A 89 2.19 -2.14 6.74
C LYS A 89 3.28 -1.78 7.75
N THR A 90 4.54 -2.08 7.42
CA THR A 90 5.67 -1.83 8.32
C THR A 90 5.81 -0.35 8.66
N LYS A 91 5.71 0.53 7.66
CA LYS A 91 5.76 1.98 7.84
C LYS A 91 4.58 2.50 8.66
N VAL A 92 3.35 2.08 8.34
CA VAL A 92 2.12 2.49 9.04
C VAL A 92 2.15 2.04 10.50
N LYS A 93 2.59 0.81 10.77
CA LYS A 93 2.69 0.24 12.13
C LYS A 93 3.54 1.10 13.06
N ALA A 94 4.72 1.50 12.59
CA ALA A 94 5.60 2.39 13.35
C ALA A 94 4.93 3.74 13.68
N ILE A 95 4.14 4.28 12.76
CA ILE A 95 3.41 5.53 12.94
C ILE A 95 2.21 5.35 13.90
N ALA A 96 1.42 4.29 13.69
CA ALA A 96 0.18 4.02 14.43
C ALA A 96 0.44 3.84 15.92
N GLU A 97 1.49 3.10 16.29
CA GLU A 97 1.88 2.89 17.69
C GLU A 97 2.13 4.22 18.41
N VAL A 98 2.82 5.15 17.75
CA VAL A 98 3.16 6.46 18.32
C VAL A 98 1.94 7.38 18.36
N ILE A 99 1.21 7.50 17.25
CA ILE A 99 0.11 8.46 17.13
C ILE A 99 -1.07 8.10 18.04
N TYR A 100 -1.45 6.83 18.09
CA TYR A 100 -2.54 6.39 18.95
C TYR A 100 -2.11 6.18 20.40
N GLY A 101 -0.80 6.08 20.67
CA GLY A 101 -0.25 5.90 22.01
C GLY A 101 -0.41 4.48 22.53
N PHE A 102 -0.35 3.48 21.64
CA PHE A 102 -0.30 2.08 22.06
C PHE A 102 0.95 1.85 22.93
N LYS A 103 0.77 1.07 23.99
CA LYS A 103 1.83 0.85 24.99
C LYS A 103 2.51 -0.49 24.75
N THR A 104 3.82 -0.52 25.00
CA THR A 104 4.60 -1.76 25.03
C THR A 104 4.49 -2.43 26.40
N GLY A 105 4.55 -3.76 26.42
CA GLY A 105 4.49 -4.58 27.63
C GLY A 105 3.21 -5.40 27.75
N ASN A 106 3.23 -6.36 28.67
CA ASN A 106 2.19 -7.38 28.86
C ASN A 106 1.58 -7.37 30.27
N ASN A 107 1.75 -6.28 31.03
CA ASN A 107 1.09 -6.14 32.32
C ASN A 107 -0.42 -5.92 32.14
N LYS A 108 -1.22 -6.36 33.13
CA LYS A 108 -2.70 -6.30 33.08
C LYS A 108 -3.24 -4.92 32.70
N LYS A 109 -2.66 -3.84 33.24
CA LYS A 109 -3.09 -2.46 32.96
C LYS A 109 -2.86 -2.08 31.50
N THR A 110 -1.72 -2.48 30.93
CA THR A 110 -1.35 -2.23 29.53
C THR A 110 -2.24 -3.00 28.58
N ILE A 111 -2.51 -4.28 28.88
CA ILE A 111 -3.40 -5.12 28.08
C ILE A 111 -4.80 -4.52 28.02
N ILE A 112 -5.39 -4.17 29.17
CA ILE A 112 -6.73 -3.55 29.23
C ILE A 112 -6.76 -2.23 28.47
N PHE A 113 -5.73 -1.39 28.64
CA PHE A 113 -5.63 -0.10 27.96
C PHE A 113 -5.56 -0.26 26.43
N ASN A 114 -4.63 -1.07 25.92
CA ASN A 114 -4.43 -1.26 24.49
C ASN A 114 -5.66 -1.87 23.82
N ARG A 115 -6.28 -2.87 24.46
CA ARG A 115 -7.51 -3.49 23.96
C ARG A 115 -8.63 -2.47 23.85
N LYS A 116 -8.88 -1.70 24.92
CA LYS A 116 -9.90 -0.66 24.91
C LYS A 116 -9.64 0.38 23.83
N LEU A 117 -8.39 0.84 23.70
CA LEU A 117 -8.02 1.81 22.68
C LEU A 117 -8.24 1.26 21.27
N ALA A 118 -7.89 0.00 21.02
CA ALA A 118 -8.12 -0.64 19.72
C ALA A 118 -9.63 -0.75 19.41
N GLU A 119 -10.44 -1.21 20.36
CA GLU A 119 -11.91 -1.27 20.25
C GLU A 119 -12.51 0.12 19.97
N ASP A 120 -12.14 1.14 20.76
CA ASP A 120 -12.61 2.52 20.62
C ASP A 120 -12.20 3.13 19.25
N LEU A 121 -11.00 2.81 18.74
CA LEU A 121 -10.54 3.29 17.42
C LEU A 121 -11.26 2.61 16.25
N LYS A 122 -11.58 1.32 16.37
CA LYS A 122 -12.31 0.57 15.34
C LYS A 122 -13.78 0.94 15.28
N GLU A 123 -14.39 1.32 16.40
CA GLU A 123 -15.80 1.65 16.46
C GLU A 123 -16.15 2.77 15.45
N GLY A 124 -16.95 2.44 14.43
CA GLY A 124 -17.34 3.37 13.36
C GLY A 124 -16.16 3.99 12.62
N SER A 125 -15.03 3.29 12.51
CA SER A 125 -13.79 3.78 11.89
C SER A 125 -13.30 5.09 12.50
N SER A 126 -13.43 5.25 13.82
CA SER A 126 -13.03 6.45 14.56
C SER A 126 -11.57 6.86 14.32
N PHE A 127 -10.70 5.89 14.01
CA PHE A 127 -9.30 6.10 13.60
C PHE A 127 -9.12 7.01 12.36
N ALA A 128 -10.14 7.18 11.52
CA ALA A 128 -10.09 8.03 10.35
C ALA A 128 -10.43 9.51 10.63
N PHE A 129 -11.00 9.82 11.80
CA PHE A 129 -11.42 11.18 12.16
C PHE A 129 -10.28 11.98 12.77
N LYS A 130 -10.18 13.27 12.40
CA LYS A 130 -9.24 14.21 13.03
C LYS A 130 -9.43 14.29 14.54
N ASP A 131 -10.67 14.29 14.98
CA ASP A 131 -11.05 14.13 16.40
C ASP A 131 -11.92 12.88 16.53
N PRO A 132 -11.35 11.74 16.95
CA PRO A 132 -12.08 10.48 17.11
C PRO A 132 -13.22 10.56 18.13
N LYS A 133 -13.07 11.33 19.21
CA LYS A 133 -14.08 11.41 20.29
C LYS A 133 -15.30 12.18 19.84
N GLU A 134 -15.07 13.32 19.18
CA GLU A 134 -16.13 14.19 18.67
C GLU A 134 -16.65 13.75 17.29
N LYS A 135 -16.03 12.73 16.69
CA LYS A 135 -16.27 12.29 15.31
C LYS A 135 -16.25 13.45 14.31
N LYS A 136 -15.27 14.35 14.46
CA LYS A 136 -15.09 15.54 13.60
C LYS A 136 -13.94 15.35 12.63
N GLY A 137 -14.15 15.77 11.39
CA GLY A 137 -13.14 15.72 10.33
C GLY A 137 -12.81 14.30 9.89
N LEU A 138 -13.81 13.56 9.41
CA LEU A 138 -13.63 12.26 8.78
C LEU A 138 -12.56 12.33 7.68
N TYR A 139 -11.71 11.31 7.61
CA TYR A 139 -10.58 11.18 6.67
C TYR A 139 -9.50 12.26 6.81
N LYS A 140 -9.44 12.97 7.94
CA LYS A 140 -8.45 14.02 8.23
C LYS A 140 -7.55 13.70 9.42
N HIS A 141 -7.56 12.47 9.92
CA HIS A 141 -6.63 12.05 10.95
C HIS A 141 -5.18 12.10 10.43
N GLU A 142 -4.24 12.57 11.26
CA GLU A 142 -2.87 12.84 10.80
C GLU A 142 -2.10 11.59 10.35
N ILE A 143 -2.50 10.40 10.81
CA ILE A 143 -1.91 9.13 10.39
C ILE A 143 -2.01 8.93 8.88
N ILE A 144 -3.08 9.40 8.23
CA ILE A 144 -3.36 9.15 6.82
C ILE A 144 -2.31 9.88 5.97
N GLN A 145 -2.14 11.19 6.20
CA GLN A 145 -1.11 11.99 5.52
C GLN A 145 0.28 11.47 5.83
N ARG A 146 0.60 11.21 7.11
CA ARG A 146 1.93 10.71 7.49
C ARG A 146 2.25 9.38 6.82
N SER A 147 1.26 8.48 6.68
CA SER A 147 1.42 7.21 5.97
C SER A 147 1.69 7.41 4.49
N ALA A 148 0.97 8.32 3.84
CA ALA A 148 1.24 8.68 2.44
C ALA A 148 2.66 9.22 2.28
N ASN A 149 3.07 10.16 3.15
CA ASN A 149 4.38 10.79 3.08
C ASN A 149 5.51 9.77 3.25
N VAL A 150 5.46 8.89 4.25
CA VAL A 150 6.55 7.91 4.43
C VAL A 150 6.56 6.83 3.35
N MET A 151 5.41 6.54 2.73
CA MET A 151 5.31 5.48 1.74
C MET A 151 5.74 5.94 0.35
N TRP A 152 5.22 7.06 -0.13
CA TRP A 152 5.36 7.49 -1.54
C TRP A 152 5.99 8.87 -1.73
N PHE A 153 6.23 9.65 -0.66
CA PHE A 153 6.75 11.03 -0.76
C PHE A 153 7.89 11.35 0.22
N ALA A 154 8.59 10.35 0.76
CA ALA A 154 9.64 10.61 1.75
C ALA A 154 10.87 11.24 1.10
N ASN A 155 11.13 10.91 -0.17
CA ASN A 155 12.27 11.39 -0.94
C ASN A 155 11.90 11.72 -2.39
N ARG A 156 12.74 12.52 -3.06
CA ARG A 156 12.61 12.86 -4.50
C ARG A 156 12.69 11.67 -5.46
N ARG A 157 13.04 10.49 -4.96
CA ARG A 157 13.16 9.25 -5.74
C ARG A 157 12.03 8.26 -5.45
N ASP A 158 11.11 8.61 -4.55
CA ASP A 158 9.94 7.79 -4.29
C ASP A 158 8.91 7.97 -5.40
N GLU A 159 7.94 7.06 -5.48
CA GLU A 159 7.03 6.95 -6.61
C GLU A 159 6.17 8.22 -6.79
N GLY A 160 5.79 8.91 -5.72
CA GLY A 160 4.97 10.13 -5.81
C GLY A 160 5.66 11.22 -6.64
N PRO A 161 6.88 11.66 -6.27
CA PRO A 161 7.64 12.63 -7.04
C PRO A 161 8.13 12.17 -8.42
N THR A 162 8.46 10.88 -8.60
CA THR A 162 9.00 10.39 -9.89
C THR A 162 7.91 10.05 -10.90
N HIS A 163 6.69 9.77 -10.44
CA HIS A 163 5.54 9.37 -11.25
C HIS A 163 4.28 10.21 -10.90
N PRO A 164 4.34 11.55 -11.04
CA PRO A 164 3.24 12.44 -10.66
C PRO A 164 1.94 12.12 -11.42
N GLU A 165 2.02 11.55 -12.62
CA GLU A 165 0.86 11.10 -13.40
C GLU A 165 0.01 10.03 -12.70
N PHE A 166 0.58 9.32 -11.72
CA PHE A 166 -0.14 8.34 -10.91
C PHE A 166 -0.65 8.88 -9.58
N PHE A 167 -0.01 9.93 -9.05
CA PHE A 167 -0.23 10.40 -7.68
C PHE A 167 -0.79 11.83 -7.60
N ASN A 168 -1.09 12.48 -8.73
CA ASN A 168 -1.70 13.82 -8.77
C ASN A 168 -3.08 13.84 -9.48
N PRO A 169 -4.19 14.02 -8.75
CA PRO A 169 -4.29 14.10 -7.29
C PRO A 169 -3.98 12.74 -6.63
N PHE A 170 -3.81 12.72 -5.30
CA PHE A 170 -3.49 11.47 -4.61
C PHE A 170 -4.55 10.38 -4.92
N PRO A 171 -4.15 9.12 -5.17
CA PRO A 171 -5.09 8.11 -5.65
C PRO A 171 -6.03 7.65 -4.52
N VAL A 172 -7.33 7.62 -4.80
CA VAL A 172 -8.33 7.09 -3.85
C VAL A 172 -8.05 5.62 -3.48
N THR A 173 -7.52 4.85 -4.43
CA THR A 173 -7.04 3.48 -4.22
C THR A 173 -5.94 3.41 -3.17
N ALA A 174 -4.92 4.28 -3.26
CA ALA A 174 -3.84 4.33 -2.28
C ALA A 174 -4.36 4.81 -0.92
N PHE A 175 -5.33 5.74 -0.91
CA PHE A 175 -6.01 6.16 0.32
C PHE A 175 -6.69 4.96 1.00
N ALA A 176 -7.54 4.22 0.28
CA ALA A 176 -8.21 3.04 0.81
C ALA A 176 -7.21 1.99 1.34
N LEU A 177 -6.08 1.84 0.64
CA LEU A 177 -5.01 0.95 1.07
C LEU A 177 -4.34 1.41 2.38
N ILE A 178 -4.12 2.72 2.57
CA ILE A 178 -3.66 3.28 3.85
C ILE A 178 -4.67 2.96 4.96
N LEU A 179 -5.97 3.18 4.74
CA LEU A 179 -7.01 2.91 5.74
C LEU A 179 -7.00 1.43 6.16
N ALA A 180 -6.93 0.51 5.20
CA ALA A 180 -6.83 -0.92 5.46
C ALA A 180 -5.54 -1.28 6.24
N ALA A 181 -4.41 -0.65 5.92
CA ALA A 181 -3.16 -0.86 6.64
C ALA A 181 -3.22 -0.31 8.09
N VAL A 182 -3.87 0.84 8.30
CA VAL A 182 -4.10 1.40 9.64
C VAL A 182 -5.00 0.48 10.46
N GLU A 183 -6.09 -0.01 9.88
CA GLU A 183 -6.97 -0.96 10.54
C GLU A 183 -6.23 -2.27 10.88
N ASN A 184 -5.43 -2.80 9.95
CA ASN A 184 -4.57 -3.96 10.21
C ASN A 184 -3.63 -3.74 11.40
N CYS A 185 -3.04 -2.54 11.54
CA CYS A 185 -2.17 -2.22 12.66
C CYS A 185 -2.94 -2.13 13.99
N ILE A 186 -4.18 -1.65 13.97
CA ILE A 186 -5.05 -1.61 15.15
C ILE A 186 -5.47 -3.03 15.56
N ASP A 187 -5.74 -3.90 14.58
CA ASP A 187 -6.11 -5.30 14.82
C ASP A 187 -5.05 -6.08 15.60
N GLU A 188 -3.77 -5.72 15.44
CA GLU A 188 -2.67 -6.29 16.21
C GLU A 188 -2.81 -6.10 17.73
N PHE A 189 -3.63 -5.14 18.19
CA PHE A 189 -3.81 -4.79 19.60
C PHE A 189 -5.16 -5.22 20.18
N LEU A 190 -6.02 -5.92 19.42
CA LEU A 190 -7.36 -6.32 19.89
C LEU A 190 -7.34 -7.27 21.10
N THR A 191 -6.28 -8.06 21.28
CA THR A 191 -6.10 -8.89 22.48
C THR A 191 -5.51 -8.11 23.67
N GLY A 192 -5.09 -6.86 23.43
CA GLY A 192 -4.35 -6.00 24.35
C GLY A 192 -2.83 -6.24 24.35
N VAL A 193 -2.37 -7.36 23.78
CA VAL A 193 -0.96 -7.63 23.49
C VAL A 193 -0.76 -7.54 21.99
N LYS A 194 0.34 -6.90 21.58
CA LYS A 194 0.71 -6.79 20.17
C LYS A 194 0.95 -8.17 19.56
N THR A 195 0.13 -8.56 18.61
CA THR A 195 0.26 -9.80 17.82
C THR A 195 0.33 -9.46 16.35
N ASP A 196 1.29 -10.02 15.60
CA ASP A 196 1.40 -9.75 14.18
C ASP A 196 0.20 -10.30 13.41
N VAL A 197 -0.53 -9.43 12.70
CA VAL A 197 -1.67 -9.80 11.87
C VAL A 197 -1.28 -9.70 10.39
N PRO A 198 -1.29 -10.79 9.60
CA PRO A 198 -0.84 -10.76 8.22
C PRO A 198 -1.63 -9.76 7.34
N PHE A 199 -0.94 -8.92 6.56
CA PHE A 199 -1.57 -8.01 5.58
C PHE A 199 -1.55 -8.64 4.19
N THR A 200 -2.25 -9.77 4.06
CA THR A 200 -2.31 -10.56 2.83
C THR A 200 -3.59 -10.27 2.03
N ALA A 201 -3.62 -10.71 0.78
CA ALA A 201 -4.85 -10.60 -0.04
C ALA A 201 -6.00 -11.43 0.52
N ASN A 202 -5.70 -12.60 1.11
CA ASN A 202 -6.73 -13.45 1.69
C ASN A 202 -7.40 -12.80 2.90
N ASP A 203 -6.62 -12.07 3.70
CA ASP A 203 -7.09 -11.54 4.98
C ASP A 203 -7.65 -10.10 4.88
N TYR A 204 -7.07 -9.25 4.01
CA TYR A 204 -7.36 -7.81 4.00
C TYR A 204 -7.92 -7.26 2.69
N ARG A 205 -8.14 -8.08 1.65
CA ARG A 205 -8.79 -7.61 0.41
C ARG A 205 -10.19 -7.05 0.70
N SER A 206 -11.01 -7.76 1.47
CA SER A 206 -12.38 -7.35 1.79
C SER A 206 -12.42 -6.07 2.64
N VAL A 207 -11.49 -5.93 3.59
CA VAL A 207 -11.34 -4.71 4.41
C VAL A 207 -10.98 -3.52 3.54
N TYR A 208 -10.02 -3.70 2.62
CA TYR A 208 -9.66 -2.69 1.63
C TYR A 208 -10.84 -2.29 0.73
N GLU A 209 -11.57 -3.27 0.19
CA GLU A 209 -12.73 -3.03 -0.67
C GLU A 209 -13.84 -2.28 0.09
N SER A 210 -14.03 -2.58 1.37
CA SER A 210 -14.95 -1.85 2.24
C SER A 210 -14.54 -0.38 2.39
N HIS A 211 -13.26 -0.10 2.66
CA HIS A 211 -12.76 1.29 2.76
C HIS A 211 -12.87 2.04 1.43
N LEU A 212 -12.56 1.38 0.31
CA LEU A 212 -12.71 1.97 -1.01
C LEU A 212 -14.17 2.36 -1.27
N LYS A 213 -15.11 1.45 -1.00
CA LYS A 213 -16.54 1.72 -1.11
C LYS A 213 -16.97 2.86 -0.20
N SER A 214 -16.51 2.92 1.04
CA SER A 214 -16.83 4.03 1.96
C SER A 214 -16.27 5.38 1.50
N LEU A 215 -15.13 5.40 0.79
CA LEU A 215 -14.61 6.63 0.18
C LEU A 215 -15.45 7.06 -1.04
N GLU A 216 -15.90 6.12 -1.86
CA GLU A 216 -16.81 6.36 -2.98
C GLU A 216 -18.16 6.91 -2.50
N GLU A 217 -18.78 6.25 -1.51
CA GLU A 217 -20.01 6.72 -0.86
C GLU A 217 -19.79 8.12 -0.24
N PHE A 218 -18.65 8.38 0.41
CA PHE A 218 -18.33 9.71 0.93
C PHE A 218 -18.21 10.76 -0.18
N LYS A 219 -17.63 10.41 -1.32
CA LYS A 219 -17.54 11.30 -2.48
C LYS A 219 -18.93 11.68 -2.98
N GLU A 220 -19.83 10.71 -3.13
CA GLU A 220 -21.21 10.92 -3.57
C GLU A 220 -21.98 11.82 -2.59
N HIS A 221 -21.96 11.50 -1.29
CA HIS A 221 -22.66 12.28 -0.27
C HIS A 221 -22.12 13.71 -0.10
N THR A 222 -20.87 13.95 -0.51
CA THR A 222 -20.21 15.25 -0.38
C THR A 222 -19.94 15.92 -1.72
N GLU A 223 -20.56 15.44 -2.80
CA GLU A 223 -20.30 15.87 -4.19
C GLU A 223 -20.39 17.40 -4.34
N LYS A 224 -21.44 18.01 -3.79
CA LYS A 224 -21.65 19.47 -3.79
C LYS A 224 -20.45 20.26 -3.27
N TYR A 225 -19.72 19.69 -2.31
CA TYR A 225 -18.55 20.30 -1.69
C TYR A 225 -17.24 19.76 -2.24
N ARG A 226 -17.26 18.66 -3.00
CA ARG A 226 -16.08 17.96 -3.52
C ARG A 226 -15.05 17.67 -2.42
N LEU A 227 -15.51 17.23 -1.24
CA LEU A 227 -14.63 17.13 -0.08
C LEU A 227 -13.51 16.10 -0.30
N LEU A 228 -13.83 14.94 -0.88
CA LEU A 228 -12.81 13.93 -1.17
C LEU A 228 -11.76 14.47 -2.15
N ASP A 229 -12.18 15.08 -3.27
CA ASP A 229 -11.26 15.67 -4.25
C ASP A 229 -10.29 16.67 -3.60
N ARG A 230 -10.79 17.53 -2.70
CA ARG A 230 -9.94 18.48 -1.96
C ARG A 230 -8.97 17.80 -1.00
N ILE A 231 -9.38 16.70 -0.37
CA ILE A 231 -8.51 15.92 0.51
C ILE A 231 -7.40 15.28 -0.33
N LEU A 232 -7.74 14.63 -1.45
CA LEU A 232 -6.78 13.97 -2.33
C LEU A 232 -5.77 14.95 -2.96
N LEU A 233 -6.24 16.12 -3.40
CA LEU A 233 -5.37 17.18 -3.90
C LEU A 233 -4.41 17.66 -2.81
N ARG A 234 -4.94 17.97 -1.61
CA ARG A 234 -4.11 18.37 -0.47
C ARG A 234 -3.10 17.30 -0.07
N MET A 235 -3.47 16.02 -0.15
CA MET A 235 -2.57 14.92 0.20
C MET A 235 -1.35 14.86 -0.71
N HIS A 236 -1.55 15.11 -2.00
CA HIS A 236 -0.46 15.27 -2.96
C HIS A 236 0.37 16.53 -2.66
N ASP A 237 -0.27 17.69 -2.45
CA ASP A 237 0.45 18.97 -2.28
C ASP A 237 1.28 19.06 -0.98
N VAL A 238 0.95 18.23 0.03
CA VAL A 238 1.66 18.15 1.32
C VAL A 238 2.63 16.95 1.37
N GLY A 239 2.59 16.07 0.37
CA GLY A 239 3.55 14.99 0.17
C GLY A 239 4.88 15.54 -0.31
#